data_AF-A0A212F579-F1
#
_entry.id   AF-A0A212F579-F1
#
_cell.length_a   1.000
_cell.length_b   1.000
_cell.length_c   1.000
_cell.angle_alpha   90.00
_cell.angle_beta   90.00
_cell.angle_gamma   90.00
#
_symmetry.space_group_name_H-M   'P 1'
#
loop_
_entity.id
_entity.type
_entity.pdbx_description
1 polymer ?
#
loop_
_entity_poly.entity_id
_entity_poly.type
_entity_poly.pdbx_seq_one_letter_code
_entity_poly.pdbx_strand_id
1 'polypeptide(L)'
;MDSCFVACGCNDPEGVTTSDLDRYTDRIENVLSDEKGRKLFRNFMFSSNFKHGRKVLDLWEKIEKLIHYRENADGTASPTFSKDLDKVMVAAERIEVIDYVLLQTFISTVSDNKDRKEINDALHLLKLEATKALASEYDAFRSRYVHYNSRNN
;
A
#
# COMPACT_ATOMS: atom_id res chain seq x y z
N MET A 1 7.99 -11.71 -28.27
CA MET A 1 8.89 -12.11 -27.16
C MET A 1 8.92 -10.94 -26.22
N ASP A 2 8.12 -10.98 -25.16
CA ASP A 2 8.02 -9.87 -24.22
C ASP A 2 9.32 -9.77 -23.42
N SER A 3 9.99 -8.64 -23.56
CA SER A 3 11.25 -8.33 -22.90
C SER A 3 11.07 -8.27 -21.39
N CYS A 4 11.63 -9.25 -20.68
CA CYS A 4 11.64 -9.30 -19.22
C CYS A 4 12.57 -8.22 -18.65
N PHE A 5 12.10 -7.43 -17.69
CA PHE A 5 12.84 -6.29 -17.14
C PHE A 5 13.76 -6.72 -15.98
N VAL A 6 15.07 -6.49 -16.15
CA VAL A 6 16.14 -6.78 -15.17
C VAL A 6 16.19 -5.69 -14.08
N ALA A 7 15.10 -5.50 -13.35
CA ALA A 7 15.07 -4.64 -12.16
C ALA A 7 14.72 -5.41 -10.86
N CYS A 8 14.47 -6.71 -10.95
CA CYS A 8 14.30 -7.62 -9.82
C CYS A 8 15.06 -8.92 -10.12
N GLY A 9 15.70 -9.50 -9.10
CA GLY A 9 16.64 -10.62 -9.23
C GLY A 9 16.18 -11.71 -10.21
N CYS A 10 17.09 -12.12 -11.10
CA CYS A 10 16.87 -13.01 -12.24
C CYS A 10 16.47 -14.46 -11.90
N ASN A 11 15.94 -14.72 -10.70
CA ASN A 11 15.53 -16.03 -10.22
C ASN A 11 14.01 -16.15 -9.99
N ASP A 12 13.23 -15.08 -10.21
CA ASP A 12 11.76 -15.18 -10.24
C ASP A 12 11.31 -15.50 -11.68
N PRO A 13 10.71 -16.68 -11.95
CA PRO A 13 10.20 -17.04 -13.28
C PRO A 13 9.02 -16.16 -13.76
N GLU A 14 8.55 -15.23 -12.93
CA GLU A 14 7.47 -14.29 -13.21
C GLU A 14 7.91 -12.82 -13.06
N GLY A 15 8.95 -12.42 -13.79
CA GLY A 15 9.41 -11.03 -13.82
C GLY A 15 8.33 -10.03 -14.26
N VAL A 16 8.53 -8.75 -13.97
CA VAL A 16 7.63 -7.67 -14.41
C VAL A 16 7.80 -7.47 -15.92
N THR A 17 6.71 -7.57 -16.68
CA THR A 17 6.71 -7.35 -18.13
C THR A 17 6.65 -5.87 -18.49
N THR A 18 6.93 -5.52 -19.75
CA THR A 18 6.72 -4.15 -20.25
C THR A 18 5.26 -3.71 -20.14
N SER A 19 4.30 -4.61 -20.39
CA SER A 19 2.88 -4.33 -20.22
C SER A 19 2.49 -4.08 -18.76
N ASP A 20 3.10 -4.82 -17.83
CA ASP A 20 2.90 -4.58 -16.40
C ASP A 20 3.42 -3.20 -16.00
N LEU A 21 4.61 -2.83 -16.47
CA LEU A 21 5.19 -1.51 -16.20
C LEU A 21 4.32 -0.38 -16.74
N ASP A 22 3.85 -0.49 -17.98
CA ASP A 22 2.97 0.52 -18.57
C ASP A 22 1.72 0.72 -17.70
N ARG A 23 1.04 -0.39 -17.35
CA ARG A 23 -0.11 -0.40 -16.43
C ARG A 23 0.22 0.21 -15.06
N TYR A 24 1.36 -0.13 -14.48
CA TYR A 24 1.81 0.41 -13.19
C TYR A 24 2.11 1.91 -13.25
N THR A 25 2.62 2.41 -14.38
CA THR A 25 2.96 3.84 -14.57
C THR A 25 1.77 4.72 -14.97
N ASP A 26 0.60 4.14 -15.21
CA ASP A 26 -0.62 4.88 -15.53
C ASP A 26 -1.19 5.59 -14.29
N ARG A 27 -1.50 4.83 -13.23
CA ARG A 27 -2.03 5.36 -11.97
C ARG A 27 -1.54 4.56 -10.75
N ILE A 28 -1.46 5.22 -9.60
CA ILE A 28 -0.95 4.63 -8.36
C ILE A 28 -1.79 3.41 -7.92
N GLU A 29 -3.09 3.44 -8.16
CA GLU A 29 -4.00 2.35 -7.82
C GLU A 29 -3.59 1.04 -8.48
N ASN A 30 -3.12 1.09 -9.73
CA ASN A 30 -2.68 -0.11 -10.47
C ASN A 30 -1.48 -0.78 -9.81
N VAL A 31 -0.57 0.02 -9.25
CA VAL A 31 0.60 -0.48 -8.49
C VAL A 31 0.16 -1.05 -7.16
N LEU A 32 -0.74 -0.36 -6.45
CA LEU A 32 -1.16 -0.75 -5.12
C LEU A 32 -2.07 -1.98 -5.12
N SER A 33 -2.88 -2.16 -6.16
CA SER A 33 -3.77 -3.33 -6.29
C SER A 33 -3.04 -4.63 -6.62
N ASP A 34 -1.86 -4.56 -7.24
CA ASP A 34 -1.10 -5.73 -7.68
C ASP A 34 0.07 -6.02 -6.73
N GLU A 35 0.21 -7.28 -6.29
CA GLU A 35 1.33 -7.69 -5.43
C GLU A 35 2.69 -7.49 -6.10
N LYS A 36 2.80 -7.77 -7.41
CA LYS A 36 4.02 -7.53 -8.19
C LYS A 36 4.31 -6.04 -8.29
N GLY A 37 3.26 -5.24 -8.49
CA GLY A 37 3.33 -3.78 -8.48
C GLY A 37 3.87 -3.25 -7.15
N ARG A 38 3.30 -3.67 -6.02
CA ARG A 38 3.76 -3.29 -4.68
C ARG A 38 5.20 -3.70 -4.41
N LYS A 39 5.60 -4.92 -4.80
CA LYS A 39 6.99 -5.40 -4.64
C LYS A 39 7.97 -4.54 -5.44
N LEU A 40 7.65 -4.23 -6.70
CA LEU A 40 8.46 -3.35 -7.54
C LEU A 40 8.55 -1.94 -6.95
N PHE A 41 7.43 -1.37 -6.50
CA PHE A 41 7.37 -0.04 -5.93
C PHE A 41 8.15 0.06 -4.60
N ARG A 42 8.05 -0.96 -3.75
CA ARG A 42 8.88 -1.10 -2.53
C ARG A 42 10.37 -1.15 -2.87
N ASN A 43 10.77 -1.91 -3.89
CA ASN A 43 12.17 -1.99 -4.33
C ASN A 43 12.68 -0.66 -4.89
N PHE A 44 11.85 0.05 -5.65
CA PHE A 44 12.15 1.41 -6.09
C PHE A 44 12.35 2.36 -4.89
N MET A 45 11.45 2.33 -3.91
CA MET A 45 11.57 3.16 -2.71
C MET A 45 12.79 2.81 -1.87
N PHE A 46 13.17 1.53 -1.82
CA PHE A 46 14.39 1.10 -1.15
C PHE A 46 15.64 1.67 -1.83
N SER A 47 15.76 1.48 -3.15
CA SER A 47 16.91 1.96 -3.94
C SER A 47 17.01 3.48 -4.02
N SER A 48 15.87 4.18 -3.96
CA SER A 48 15.79 5.65 -3.98
C SER A 48 15.80 6.29 -2.58
N ASN A 49 16.01 5.49 -1.52
CA ASN A 49 16.06 5.94 -0.12
C ASN A 49 14.79 6.64 0.39
N PHE A 50 13.62 6.33 -0.16
CA PHE A 50 12.31 6.80 0.33
C PHE A 50 11.90 6.01 1.59
N LYS A 51 12.52 6.32 2.73
CA LYS A 51 12.26 5.63 4.02
C LYS A 51 10.83 5.85 4.50
N HIS A 52 10.29 7.06 4.35
CA HIS A 52 8.94 7.41 4.79
C HIS A 52 7.88 6.72 3.92
N GLY A 53 7.98 6.82 2.58
CA GLY A 53 7.10 6.09 1.66
C GLY A 53 7.02 4.59 1.93
N ARG A 54 8.14 3.93 2.30
CA ARG A 54 8.10 2.51 2.69
C ARG A 54 7.24 2.24 3.93
N LYS A 55 7.34 3.08 4.96
CA LYS A 55 6.49 2.95 6.15
C LYS A 55 5.02 3.16 5.80
N VAL A 56 4.73 4.12 4.93
CA VAL A 56 3.37 4.40 4.45
C VAL A 56 2.82 3.21 3.66
N LEU A 57 3.61 2.61 2.76
CA LEU A 57 3.22 1.41 2.02
C LEU A 57 2.96 0.23 2.97
N ASP A 58 3.81 0.05 3.99
CA ASP A 58 3.60 -0.99 5.00
C ASP A 58 2.35 -0.75 5.86
N LEU A 59 1.94 0.50 6.06
CA LEU A 59 0.65 0.83 6.70
C LEU A 59 -0.50 0.49 5.74
N TRP A 60 -0.40 0.94 4.49
CA TRP A 60 -1.41 0.71 3.45
C TRP A 60 -1.73 -0.78 3.28
N GLU A 61 -0.70 -1.64 3.23
CA GLU A 61 -0.88 -3.09 3.12
C GLU A 61 -1.58 -3.71 4.35
N LYS A 62 -1.31 -3.20 5.56
CA LYS A 62 -1.99 -3.67 6.78
C LYS A 62 -3.47 -3.27 6.76
N ILE A 63 -3.76 -2.03 6.34
CA ILE A 63 -5.14 -1.55 6.19
C ILE A 63 -5.88 -2.39 5.15
N GLU A 64 -5.26 -2.64 3.99
CA GLU A 64 -5.87 -3.43 2.93
C GLU A 64 -6.24 -4.85 3.40
N LYS A 65 -5.32 -5.49 4.13
CA LYS A 65 -5.58 -6.81 4.72
C LYS A 65 -6.76 -6.80 5.71
N LEU A 66 -6.92 -5.73 6.50
CA LEU A 66 -8.01 -5.60 7.47
C LEU A 66 -9.35 -5.33 6.81
N ILE A 67 -9.40 -4.49 5.78
CA ILE A 67 -10.62 -4.19 5.01
C ILE A 67 -11.14 -5.48 4.36
N HIS A 68 -10.27 -6.29 3.78
CA HIS A 68 -10.63 -7.57 3.15
C HIS A 68 -10.73 -8.73 4.14
N TYR A 69 -10.63 -8.47 5.43
CA TYR A 69 -10.79 -9.50 6.45
C TYR A 69 -12.20 -10.09 6.36
N ARG A 70 -12.31 -11.36 5.96
CA ARG A 70 -13.59 -12.08 6.02
C ARG A 70 -13.74 -12.68 7.41
N GLU A 71 -14.84 -12.37 8.09
CA GLU A 71 -15.23 -13.11 9.29
C GLU A 71 -15.45 -14.58 8.91
N ASN A 72 -15.05 -15.50 9.78
CA ASN A 72 -15.46 -16.89 9.66
C ASN A 72 -17.00 -16.98 9.77
N ALA A 73 -17.59 -18.06 9.25
CA ALA A 73 -19.04 -18.25 9.13
C ALA A 73 -19.85 -18.02 10.43
N ASP A 74 -19.18 -18.01 11.59
CA ASP A 74 -19.77 -17.85 12.91
C ASP A 74 -19.85 -16.38 13.40
N GLY A 75 -19.50 -15.39 12.56
CA GLY A 75 -19.70 -13.95 12.84
C GLY A 75 -18.93 -13.40 14.05
N THR A 76 -18.03 -14.19 14.64
CA THR A 76 -17.13 -13.74 15.70
C THR A 76 -15.90 -13.11 15.06
N ALA A 77 -15.65 -11.84 15.37
CA ALA A 77 -14.38 -11.20 15.08
C ALA A 77 -13.28 -12.07 15.71
N SER A 78 -12.50 -12.74 14.87
CA SER A 78 -11.41 -13.58 15.34
C SER A 78 -10.46 -12.74 16.21
N PRO A 79 -9.83 -13.31 17.25
CA PRO A 79 -8.77 -12.65 18.02
C PRO A 79 -7.65 -12.03 17.14
N THR A 80 -7.56 -12.46 15.88
CA THR A 80 -6.66 -11.90 14.87
C THR A 80 -7.06 -10.51 14.37
N PHE A 81 -8.35 -10.16 14.31
CA PHE A 81 -8.80 -8.85 13.80
C PHE A 81 -8.40 -7.71 14.73
N SER A 82 -8.75 -7.79 16.01
CA SER A 82 -8.36 -6.77 17.00
C SER A 82 -6.84 -6.62 17.10
N LYS A 83 -6.10 -7.74 17.09
CA LYS A 83 -4.64 -7.70 17.11
C LYS A 83 -4.04 -7.07 15.85
N ASP A 84 -4.62 -7.29 14.68
CA ASP A 84 -4.17 -6.65 13.45
C ASP A 84 -4.59 -5.16 13.40
N LEU A 85 -5.72 -4.81 13.99
CA LEU A 85 -6.18 -3.43 14.17
C LEU A 85 -5.22 -2.61 15.06
N ASP A 86 -4.79 -3.18 16.20
CA ASP A 86 -3.79 -2.57 17.07
C ASP A 86 -2.47 -2.30 16.32
N LYS A 87 -2.06 -3.22 15.45
CA LYS A 87 -0.86 -3.02 14.62
C LYS A 87 -1.03 -1.88 13.62
N VAL A 88 -2.23 -1.67 13.09
CA VAL A 88 -2.51 -0.52 12.22
C VAL A 88 -2.44 0.77 13.02
N MET A 89 -3.03 0.83 14.21
CA MET A 89 -2.94 2.01 15.08
C MET A 89 -1.48 2.37 15.38
N VAL A 90 -0.70 1.42 15.89
CA VAL A 90 0.72 1.63 16.21
C VAL A 90 1.55 2.01 14.96
N ALA A 91 1.21 1.47 13.79
CA ALA A 91 1.88 1.83 12.55
C ALA A 91 1.52 3.26 12.09
N ALA A 92 0.25 3.63 12.19
CA ALA A 92 -0.25 4.95 11.77
C ALA A 92 0.31 6.08 12.64
N GLU A 93 0.40 5.88 13.96
CA GLU A 93 1.01 6.84 14.89
C GLU A 93 2.48 7.17 14.58
N ARG A 94 3.18 6.26 13.89
CA ARG A 94 4.61 6.42 13.55
C ARG A 94 4.84 7.11 12.20
N ILE A 95 3.76 7.52 11.52
CA ILE A 95 3.83 8.14 10.20
C ILE A 95 3.42 9.60 10.33
N GLU A 96 4.42 10.47 10.28
CA GLU A 96 4.26 11.93 10.44
C GLU A 96 3.44 12.59 9.32
N VAL A 97 3.34 11.95 8.16
CA VAL A 97 2.65 12.51 6.97
C VAL A 97 1.14 12.21 6.93
N ILE A 98 0.62 11.43 7.89
CA ILE A 98 -0.83 11.21 8.00
C ILE A 98 -1.44 12.36 8.78
N ASP A 99 -2.57 12.88 8.28
CA ASP A 99 -3.31 13.95 8.96
C ASP A 99 -3.66 13.55 10.41
N TYR A 100 -3.28 14.43 11.34
CA TYR A 100 -3.44 14.18 12.77
C TYR A 100 -4.91 14.05 13.18
N VAL A 101 -5.80 14.86 12.60
CA VAL A 101 -7.24 14.83 12.94
C VAL A 101 -7.85 13.50 12.49
N LEU A 102 -7.50 13.04 11.30
CA LEU A 102 -7.91 11.74 10.79
C LEU A 102 -7.37 10.59 11.63
N LEU A 103 -6.10 10.65 12.05
CA LEU A 103 -5.50 9.65 12.95
C LEU A 103 -6.23 9.59 14.31
N GLN A 104 -6.48 10.75 14.93
CA GLN A 104 -7.21 10.79 16.20
C GLN A 104 -8.63 10.28 16.05
N THR A 105 -9.32 10.63 14.97
CA THR A 105 -10.67 10.13 14.67
C THR A 105 -10.67 8.60 14.54
N PHE A 106 -9.68 8.02 13.85
CA PHE A 106 -9.52 6.58 13.75
C PHE A 106 -9.27 5.94 15.12
N ILE A 107 -8.35 6.48 15.93
CA ILE A 107 -8.05 5.97 17.27
C ILE A 107 -9.29 6.01 18.18
N SER A 108 -10.05 7.10 18.17
CA SER A 108 -11.30 7.22 18.93
C SER A 108 -12.35 6.21 18.46
N THR A 109 -12.51 6.03 17.14
CA THR A 109 -13.44 5.05 16.57
C THR A 109 -13.14 3.63 17.06
N VAL A 110 -11.86 3.26 17.09
CA VAL A 110 -11.45 1.95 17.59
C VAL A 110 -11.61 1.84 19.11
N SER A 111 -11.22 2.87 19.87
CA SER A 111 -11.24 2.87 21.34
C SER A 111 -12.66 2.84 21.91
N ASP A 112 -13.61 3.48 21.25
CA ASP A 112 -15.01 3.55 21.66
C ASP A 112 -15.77 2.23 21.39
N ASN A 113 -15.08 1.18 20.92
CA ASN A 113 -15.67 -0.10 20.51
C ASN A 113 -16.85 0.09 19.55
N LYS A 114 -16.69 1.01 18.59
CA LYS A 114 -17.69 1.23 17.55
C LYS A 114 -17.92 -0.04 16.74
N ASP A 115 -19.08 -0.09 16.07
CA ASP A 115 -19.40 -1.24 15.25
C ASP A 115 -18.40 -1.42 14.10
N ARG A 116 -18.36 -2.62 13.54
CA ARG A 116 -17.41 -2.98 12.49
C ARG A 116 -17.53 -2.11 11.25
N LYS A 117 -18.72 -1.57 10.98
CA LYS A 117 -18.95 -0.72 9.81
C LYS A 117 -18.23 0.62 10.00
N GLU A 118 -18.37 1.25 11.16
CA GLU A 118 -17.67 2.49 11.48
C GLU A 118 -16.14 2.31 11.45
N ILE A 119 -15.64 1.19 11.98
CA ILE A 119 -14.20 0.87 11.90
C ILE A 119 -13.75 0.72 10.44
N ASN A 120 -14.55 0.06 9.60
CA ASN A 120 -14.22 -0.12 8.19
C ASN A 120 -14.24 1.21 7.42
N ASP A 121 -15.22 2.08 7.69
CA ASP A 121 -15.29 3.42 7.10
C ASP A 121 -14.04 4.24 7.49
N ALA A 122 -13.61 4.18 8.76
CA ALA A 122 -12.39 4.84 9.20
C ALA A 122 -11.11 4.24 8.57
N LEU A 123 -11.05 2.92 8.37
CA LEU A 123 -9.96 2.26 7.64
C LEU A 123 -9.91 2.70 6.18
N HIS A 124 -11.05 2.87 5.50
CA HIS A 124 -11.11 3.38 4.13
C HIS A 124 -10.59 4.82 4.02
N LEU A 125 -10.91 5.68 4.99
CA LEU A 125 -10.38 7.04 5.05
C LEU A 125 -8.86 7.03 5.27
N LEU A 126 -8.37 6.20 6.19
CA LEU A 126 -6.93 6.05 6.44
C LEU A 126 -6.18 5.47 5.24
N LYS A 127 -6.79 4.52 4.51
CA LYS A 127 -6.26 3.98 3.26
C LYS A 127 -6.11 5.08 2.20
N LEU A 128 -7.15 5.90 2.03
CA LEU A 128 -7.14 7.02 1.09
C LEU A 128 -6.01 8.00 1.42
N GLU A 129 -5.84 8.33 2.69
CA GLU A 129 -4.77 9.24 3.13
C GLU A 129 -3.37 8.64 2.92
N ALA A 130 -3.18 7.35 3.24
CA ALA A 130 -1.95 6.64 2.94
C ALA A 130 -1.65 6.60 1.42
N THR A 131 -2.66 6.45 0.57
CA THR A 131 -2.49 6.52 -0.89
C THR A 131 -2.04 7.91 -1.34
N LYS A 132 -2.61 8.99 -0.80
CA LYS A 132 -2.16 10.36 -1.10
C LYS A 132 -0.71 10.58 -0.64
N ALA A 133 -0.37 10.10 0.54
CA ALA A 133 0.99 10.22 1.08
C ALA A 133 2.05 9.48 0.24
N LEU A 134 1.65 8.49 -0.56
CA LEU A 134 2.53 7.78 -1.51
C LEU A 134 2.62 8.45 -2.88
N ALA A 135 1.86 9.52 -3.14
CA ALA A 135 1.79 10.15 -4.45
C ALA A 135 3.15 10.71 -4.90
N SER A 136 3.92 11.31 -3.99
CA SER A 136 5.25 11.86 -4.32
C SER A 136 6.23 10.77 -4.74
N GLU A 137 6.28 9.65 -4.02
CA GLU A 137 7.11 8.50 -4.39
C GLU A 137 6.60 7.86 -5.68
N TYR A 138 5.30 7.84 -5.90
CA TYR A 138 4.70 7.33 -7.14
C TYR A 138 5.06 8.20 -8.36
N ASP A 139 5.06 9.52 -8.24
CA ASP A 139 5.47 10.41 -9.33
C ASP A 139 6.95 10.21 -9.70
N ALA A 140 7.81 9.99 -8.69
CA ALA A 140 9.21 9.65 -8.90
C ALA A 140 9.36 8.26 -9.55
N PHE A 141 8.56 7.27 -9.11
CA PHE A 141 8.51 5.94 -9.70
C PHE A 141 8.08 6.01 -11.17
N ARG A 142 6.99 6.71 -11.46
CA ARG A 142 6.47 6.92 -12.82
C ARG A 142 7.53 7.57 -13.70
N SER A 143 8.15 8.64 -13.23
CA SER A 143 9.23 9.33 -13.97
C SER A 143 10.40 8.38 -14.28
N ARG A 144 10.78 7.51 -13.34
CA ARG A 144 11.87 6.54 -13.52
C ARG A 144 11.59 5.52 -14.63
N TYR A 145 10.36 5.01 -14.71
CA TYR A 145 10.01 3.91 -15.61
C TYR A 145 9.36 4.35 -16.93
N VAL A 146 8.66 5.49 -16.97
CA VAL A 146 8.14 6.08 -18.23
C VAL A 146 9.29 6.49 -19.15
N HIS A 147 10.35 7.11 -18.61
CA HIS A 147 11.53 7.47 -19.40
C HIS A 147 12.37 6.27 -19.84
N TYR A 148 12.26 5.13 -19.14
CA TYR A 148 12.95 3.91 -19.54
C TYR A 148 12.32 3.31 -20.81
N ASN A 149 10.99 3.29 -20.91
CA ASN A 149 10.27 2.77 -22.09
C ASN A 149 10.56 3.59 -23.35
N SER A 150 10.81 4.90 -23.23
CA SER A 150 11.14 5.76 -24.38
C SER A 150 12.57 5.58 -24.91
N ARG A 151 13.47 4.91 -24.17
CA ARG A 151 14.88 4.72 -24.56
C ARG A 151 15.19 3.33 -25.14
N ASN A 152 14.25 2.39 -25.02
CA ASN A 152 14.41 1.00 -25.46
C ASN A 152 13.48 0.63 -26.64
N ASN A 153 12.74 1.60 -27.19
CA ASN A 153 12.11 1.53 -28.51
C ASN A 153 12.97 2.29 -29.52
#